data_AF-A0A439D9Q8-F1
#
_entry.id   AF-A0A439D9Q8-F1
#
_cell.length_a   1.000
_cell.length_b   1.000
_cell.length_c   1.000
_cell.angle_alpha   90.00
_cell.angle_beta   90.00
_cell.angle_gamma   90.00
#
_symmetry.space_group_name_H-M   'P 1'
#
loop_
_entity.id
_entity.type
_entity.pdbx_description
1 polymer ?
#
loop_
_entity_poly.entity_id
_entity_poly.type
_entity_poly.pdbx_seq_one_letter_code
_entity_poly.pdbx_strand_id
1 'polypeptide(L)'
;MASSGPDASDVGNGVADILQALKVIQENQARLAAEVESVSHRFDSLAPSTHSPTLNEKPSPEQNLPAESSLPQPALAVVSKESSSARVQAEKAGFTSRIILTTYPKQIGINPIPLNWGAPGPKRGPVVVSRSSSTIRKRNAIGAHGGSYSIYFALALASKQLNVNHRPDFTNTEPAANIGPFPQWSDKKKIVAMDPWGHLAPWLYADTMQKDDVDIRPTIAITKAHMKLPELEESVRSGRLVPDGKVCLNEAGELAVTKFAVEPVWYLPGVAERFGIDEGVLRRSLFEHTGGSYPELITRGDIKVFLPPIGGLTVYCFGDPAKMSDENARLSLRIHDECNGSDVFGSDICTCRPYLIFGIEEAVKEAQNGGSGVVIYFRKEGRALGEVTKYLVYNARKRGEDRASDYFKRTENIAGVKDMRFQALMPDILHWLGIKKIDRMLSMSNMKHDAIVGQGIPIHERVELPEELIPADSRVEIDAKITAGYFTTGHRMTEDELQAVKGRMWEDIDH
;
A
#
# COMPACT_ATOMS: atom_id res chain seq x y z
N MET A 1 -71.22 9.90 8.23
CA MET A 1 -70.58 11.04 7.53
C MET A 1 -69.57 10.46 6.57
N ALA A 2 -69.76 10.70 5.27
CA ALA A 2 -68.91 10.22 4.20
C ALA A 2 -67.59 11.02 4.14
N SER A 3 -66.47 10.38 3.82
CA SER A 3 -65.26 11.06 3.36
C SER A 3 -64.76 10.38 2.08
N SER A 4 -64.87 11.17 1.01
CA SER A 4 -64.37 11.06 -0.36
C SER A 4 -63.02 10.34 -0.57
N GLY A 5 -62.98 9.48 -1.59
CA GLY A 5 -61.75 8.96 -2.20
C GLY A 5 -61.05 9.99 -3.10
N PRO A 6 -59.77 9.77 -3.46
CA PRO A 6 -58.98 10.74 -4.20
C PRO A 6 -59.29 10.72 -5.71
N ASP A 7 -59.24 11.93 -6.27
CA ASP A 7 -59.57 12.30 -7.65
C ASP A 7 -58.70 11.59 -8.70
N ALA A 8 -59.33 11.17 -9.79
CA ALA A 8 -58.71 10.50 -10.94
C ALA A 8 -57.94 11.45 -11.89
N SER A 9 -57.66 12.70 -11.46
CA SER A 9 -57.01 13.72 -12.29
C SER A 9 -55.48 13.79 -12.15
N ASP A 10 -54.87 13.11 -11.18
CA ASP A 10 -53.44 13.27 -10.86
C ASP A 10 -52.51 12.26 -11.56
N VAL A 11 -53.07 11.20 -12.14
CA VAL A 11 -52.28 10.16 -12.86
C VAL A 11 -51.96 10.57 -14.31
N GLY A 12 -52.71 11.52 -14.87
CA GLY A 12 -52.54 11.99 -16.26
C GLY A 12 -51.31 12.87 -16.50
N ASN A 13 -50.86 13.62 -15.49
CA ASN A 13 -49.76 14.57 -15.64
C ASN A 13 -48.37 13.91 -15.54
N GLY A 14 -48.19 12.88 -14.71
CA GLY A 14 -46.89 12.21 -14.54
C GLY A 14 -46.40 11.47 -15.79
N VAL A 15 -47.31 10.90 -16.59
CA VAL A 15 -46.95 10.19 -17.84
C VAL A 15 -46.54 11.17 -18.93
N ALA A 16 -47.17 12.35 -18.99
CA ALA A 16 -46.82 13.41 -19.93
C ALA A 16 -45.42 13.98 -19.64
N ASP A 17 -45.08 14.18 -18.36
CA ASP A 17 -43.76 14.65 -17.94
C ASP A 17 -42.65 13.63 -18.24
N ILE A 18 -42.93 12.34 -18.05
CA ILE A 18 -41.99 11.25 -18.40
C ILE A 18 -41.76 11.20 -19.92
N LEU A 19 -42.81 11.35 -20.73
CA LEU A 19 -42.68 11.38 -22.19
C LEU A 19 -41.89 12.59 -22.67
N GLN A 20 -42.06 13.75 -22.02
CA GLN A 20 -41.29 14.95 -22.33
C GLN A 20 -39.81 14.79 -21.94
N ALA A 21 -39.52 14.19 -20.79
CA ALA A 21 -38.15 13.90 -20.36
C ALA A 21 -37.45 12.90 -21.30
N LEU A 22 -38.14 11.86 -21.74
CA LEU A 22 -37.62 10.90 -22.71
C LEU A 22 -37.31 11.54 -24.06
N LYS A 23 -38.16 12.46 -24.52
CA LYS A 23 -37.94 13.20 -25.77
C LYS A 23 -36.69 14.09 -25.71
N VAL A 24 -36.49 14.79 -24.58
CA VAL A 24 -35.28 15.60 -24.34
C VAL A 24 -34.02 14.74 -24.28
N ILE A 25 -34.09 13.55 -23.67
CA ILE A 25 -32.96 12.61 -23.65
C ILE A 25 -32.62 12.14 -25.06
N GLN A 26 -33.63 11.80 -25.86
CA GLN A 26 -33.44 11.34 -27.25
C GLN A 26 -32.83 12.43 -28.14
N GLU A 27 -33.25 13.69 -27.99
CA GLU A 27 -32.66 14.84 -28.69
C GLU A 27 -31.21 15.10 -28.28
N ASN A 28 -30.89 14.98 -26.98
CA ASN A 28 -29.53 15.14 -26.49
C ASN A 28 -28.60 14.01 -26.98
N GLN A 29 -29.10 12.77 -27.06
CA GLN A 29 -28.33 11.64 -27.61
C GLN A 29 -28.04 11.81 -29.11
N ALA A 30 -29.02 12.30 -29.88
CA ALA A 30 -28.82 12.61 -31.30
C ALA A 30 -27.77 13.71 -31.51
N ARG A 31 -27.78 14.76 -30.68
CA ARG A 31 -26.78 15.84 -30.74
C ARG A 31 -25.38 15.33 -30.38
N LEU A 32 -25.28 14.50 -29.35
CA LEU A 32 -23.99 13.92 -28.91
C LEU A 32 -23.40 13.01 -29.99
N ALA A 33 -24.24 12.21 -30.67
CA ALA A 33 -23.79 11.36 -31.77
C ALA A 33 -23.22 12.17 -32.94
N ALA A 34 -23.87 13.28 -33.31
CA ALA A 34 -23.39 14.17 -34.36
C ALA A 34 -22.06 14.87 -34.00
N GLU A 35 -21.88 15.24 -32.73
CA GLU A 35 -20.61 15.80 -32.24
C GLU A 35 -19.48 14.77 -32.25
N VAL A 36 -19.74 13.54 -31.85
CA VAL A 36 -18.77 12.43 -31.88
C VAL A 36 -18.34 12.12 -33.32
N GLU A 37 -19.29 12.09 -34.26
CA GLU A 37 -19.02 11.87 -35.69
C GLU A 37 -18.16 13.00 -36.28
N SER A 38 -18.44 14.27 -35.89
CA SER A 38 -17.61 15.43 -36.27
C SER A 38 -16.17 15.33 -35.75
N VAL A 39 -16.00 14.86 -34.51
CA VAL A 39 -14.67 14.66 -33.91
C VAL A 39 -13.93 13.51 -34.58
N SER A 40 -14.61 12.41 -34.91
CA SER A 40 -14.02 11.27 -35.62
C SER A 40 -13.52 11.67 -37.02
N HIS A 41 -14.31 12.47 -37.76
CA HIS A 41 -13.90 12.99 -39.07
C HIS A 41 -12.67 13.92 -39.00
N ARG A 42 -12.54 14.71 -37.92
CA ARG A 42 -11.33 15.53 -37.70
C ARG A 42 -10.11 14.64 -37.41
N PHE A 43 -10.30 13.52 -36.73
CA PHE A 43 -9.22 12.59 -36.38
C PHE A 43 -8.70 11.85 -37.62
N ASP A 44 -9.57 11.42 -38.53
CA ASP A 44 -9.17 10.75 -39.78
C ASP A 44 -8.41 11.66 -40.74
N SER A 45 -8.67 12.98 -40.70
CA SER A 45 -7.92 13.96 -41.50
C SER A 45 -6.48 14.22 -41.03
N LEU A 46 -6.09 13.67 -39.87
CA LEU A 46 -4.78 13.86 -39.23
C LEU A 46 -3.87 12.61 -39.31
N ALA A 47 -4.31 11.52 -39.95
CA ALA A 47 -3.51 10.30 -40.09
C ALA A 47 -2.56 10.37 -41.31
N PRO A 48 -1.24 10.13 -41.17
CA PRO A 48 -0.31 10.12 -42.29
C PRO A 48 -0.38 8.81 -43.10
N SER A 49 -0.30 8.94 -44.43
CA SER A 49 -0.30 7.84 -45.38
C SER A 49 0.91 6.91 -45.22
N THR A 50 0.63 5.60 -45.11
CA THR A 50 1.63 4.53 -45.08
C THR A 50 2.12 4.19 -46.50
N HIS A 51 3.39 4.47 -46.79
CA HIS A 51 4.10 3.88 -47.93
C HIS A 51 5.20 2.94 -47.43
N SER A 52 5.08 1.66 -47.79
CA SER A 52 6.15 0.66 -47.74
C SER A 52 7.16 0.89 -48.88
N PRO A 53 8.46 0.60 -48.68
CA PRO A 53 9.15 -0.14 -49.74
C PRO A 53 10.21 -1.15 -49.28
N THR A 54 10.46 -2.07 -50.21
CA THR A 54 11.44 -3.15 -50.28
C THR A 54 12.88 -2.68 -50.61
N LEU A 55 13.80 -3.64 -50.52
CA LEU A 55 15.27 -3.61 -50.53
C LEU A 55 16.00 -3.00 -51.76
N ASN A 56 17.26 -2.59 -51.47
CA ASN A 56 18.48 -2.54 -52.30
C ASN A 56 18.71 -1.39 -53.32
N GLU A 57 19.70 -0.53 -53.01
CA GLU A 57 20.95 -0.23 -53.75
C GLU A 57 21.50 1.19 -53.44
N LYS A 58 22.82 1.35 -53.57
CA LYS A 58 23.66 2.57 -53.40
C LYS A 58 24.29 2.89 -54.80
N PRO A 59 24.98 4.03 -55.08
CA PRO A 59 25.07 5.34 -54.40
C PRO A 59 25.19 6.61 -55.34
N SER A 60 25.19 7.82 -54.71
CA SER A 60 25.86 9.12 -55.10
C SER A 60 25.31 9.99 -56.27
N PRO A 61 25.79 11.26 -56.51
CA PRO A 61 25.36 12.52 -55.86
C PRO A 61 25.14 13.74 -56.83
N GLU A 62 24.89 14.95 -56.26
CA GLU A 62 25.00 16.31 -56.88
C GLU A 62 23.90 16.70 -57.90
N GLN A 63 23.42 17.94 -58.12
CA GLN A 63 23.82 19.34 -57.85
C GLN A 63 22.66 20.31 -58.27
N ASN A 64 22.62 21.52 -57.66
CA ASN A 64 22.26 22.85 -58.22
C ASN A 64 20.81 23.37 -58.52
N LEU A 65 20.42 24.40 -57.72
CA LEU A 65 19.96 25.78 -58.07
C LEU A 65 18.57 26.03 -58.75
N PRO A 66 18.02 27.28 -58.79
CA PRO A 66 17.96 28.38 -57.81
C PRO A 66 16.57 29.09 -57.72
N ALA A 67 16.57 30.28 -57.08
CA ALA A 67 15.50 31.18 -56.63
C ALA A 67 14.74 32.01 -57.70
N GLU A 68 13.59 32.58 -57.29
CA GLU A 68 13.01 33.93 -57.57
C GLU A 68 11.50 33.91 -57.18
N SER A 69 10.77 34.95 -56.76
CA SER A 69 10.90 36.42 -56.72
C SER A 69 9.81 37.02 -55.77
N SER A 70 9.72 38.35 -55.73
CA SER A 70 9.40 39.25 -54.61
C SER A 70 8.08 40.06 -54.69
N LEU A 71 7.45 40.30 -53.51
CA LEU A 71 6.75 41.54 -53.00
C LEU A 71 5.45 42.07 -53.68
N PRO A 72 4.66 43.01 -53.09
CA PRO A 72 4.34 43.33 -51.66
C PRO A 72 2.82 43.58 -51.36
N GLN A 73 2.47 43.67 -50.06
CA GLN A 73 1.15 44.06 -49.51
C GLN A 73 0.89 45.59 -49.53
N PRO A 74 -0.38 46.05 -49.48
CA PRO A 74 -0.75 47.38 -49.02
C PRO A 74 -1.31 47.39 -47.59
N ALA A 75 -0.90 48.42 -46.85
CA ALA A 75 -1.33 48.73 -45.49
C ALA A 75 -2.62 49.56 -45.46
N LEU A 76 -3.43 49.36 -44.42
CA LEU A 76 -4.42 50.34 -43.92
C LEU A 76 -4.35 50.37 -42.39
N ALA A 77 -4.54 51.57 -41.85
CA ALA A 77 -3.98 52.05 -40.60
C ALA A 77 -5.05 52.33 -39.51
N VAL A 78 -4.66 52.08 -38.24
CA VAL A 78 -5.04 52.78 -36.98
C VAL A 78 -6.52 52.60 -36.54
N VAL A 79 -6.85 52.19 -35.30
CA VAL A 79 -6.86 52.99 -34.06
C VAL A 79 -6.80 52.08 -32.82
N SER A 80 -5.99 52.50 -31.86
CA SER A 80 -5.76 51.99 -30.51
C SER A 80 -6.96 52.18 -29.57
N LYS A 81 -7.21 51.17 -28.73
CA LYS A 81 -7.80 51.36 -27.40
C LYS A 81 -7.02 50.52 -26.40
N GLU A 82 -6.36 51.21 -25.49
CA GLU A 82 -5.70 50.66 -24.32
C GLU A 82 -6.74 49.92 -23.46
N SER A 83 -6.42 48.69 -23.07
CA SER A 83 -6.90 48.14 -21.80
C SER A 83 -5.70 47.57 -21.06
N SER A 84 -5.57 48.03 -19.82
CA SER A 84 -4.47 47.84 -18.90
C SER A 84 -4.08 46.38 -18.73
N SER A 85 -2.81 46.08 -18.99
CA SER A 85 -2.18 44.81 -18.70
C SER A 85 -1.98 44.61 -17.19
N ALA A 86 -2.94 43.95 -16.53
CA ALA A 86 -2.61 43.17 -15.34
C ALA A 86 -1.85 41.92 -15.80
N ARG A 87 -0.57 42.09 -16.08
CA ARG A 87 0.35 41.00 -16.39
C ARG A 87 0.55 40.20 -15.10
N VAL A 88 -0.33 39.22 -14.86
CA VAL A 88 -0.05 38.14 -13.93
C VAL A 88 1.22 37.47 -14.47
N GLN A 89 2.37 37.80 -13.88
CA GLN A 89 3.59 37.06 -14.11
C GLN A 89 3.31 35.64 -13.62
N ALA A 90 3.01 34.75 -14.56
CA ALA A 90 3.05 33.33 -14.30
C ALA A 90 4.49 32.99 -13.92
N GLU A 91 4.77 32.94 -12.62
CA GLU A 91 6.01 32.40 -12.08
C GLU A 91 6.22 31.02 -12.71
N LYS A 92 7.32 30.91 -13.47
CA LYS A 92 7.75 29.70 -14.17
C LYS A 92 7.57 28.50 -13.23
N ALA A 93 6.79 27.51 -13.68
CA ALA A 93 6.59 26.26 -12.98
C ALA A 93 7.95 25.67 -12.54
N GLY A 94 8.06 25.18 -11.31
CA GLY A 94 9.28 24.57 -10.76
C GLY A 94 9.73 23.28 -11.45
N PHE A 95 9.02 22.85 -12.50
CA PHE A 95 9.38 21.73 -13.36
C PHE A 95 10.08 22.24 -14.62
N THR A 96 11.20 21.62 -14.98
CA THR A 96 11.87 21.92 -16.25
C THR A 96 10.99 21.51 -17.43
N SER A 97 11.01 22.28 -18.52
CA SER A 97 10.28 21.92 -19.75
C SER A 97 10.72 20.58 -20.36
N ARG A 98 11.92 20.11 -20.00
CA ARG A 98 12.48 18.83 -20.44
C ARG A 98 12.34 17.76 -19.36
N ILE A 99 11.67 16.66 -19.69
CA ILE A 99 11.61 15.45 -18.85
C ILE A 99 12.81 14.56 -19.20
N ILE A 100 13.62 14.19 -18.20
CA ILE A 100 14.71 13.24 -18.36
C ILE A 100 14.19 11.85 -17.97
N LEU A 101 14.08 10.96 -18.96
CA LEU A 101 13.75 9.56 -18.75
C LEU A 101 15.04 8.74 -18.70
N THR A 102 15.31 8.11 -17.55
CA THR A 102 16.45 7.18 -17.37
C THR A 102 16.07 5.72 -17.56
N THR A 103 15.24 5.48 -18.57
CA THR A 103 14.61 4.19 -18.86
C THR A 103 15.63 3.15 -19.33
N TYR A 104 16.68 3.53 -20.05
CA TYR A 104 17.66 2.55 -20.58
C TYR A 104 19.03 2.69 -19.92
N PRO A 105 19.71 1.58 -19.54
CA PRO A 105 20.96 1.60 -18.80
C PRO A 105 22.14 2.14 -19.61
N LYS A 106 22.08 2.05 -20.95
CA LYS A 106 23.13 2.51 -21.87
C LYS A 106 23.06 4.02 -22.20
N GLN A 107 22.16 4.78 -21.57
CA GLN A 107 22.13 6.22 -21.79
C GLN A 107 23.38 6.87 -21.18
N ILE A 108 23.97 7.81 -21.94
CA ILE A 108 25.21 8.49 -21.56
C ILE A 108 25.05 9.19 -20.20
N GLY A 109 25.97 8.89 -19.29
CA GLY A 109 26.08 9.53 -17.98
C GLY A 109 25.19 8.93 -16.88
N ILE A 110 24.58 7.75 -17.09
CA ILE A 110 24.02 6.96 -15.99
C ILE A 110 25.18 6.40 -15.15
N ASN A 111 25.23 6.79 -13.87
CA ASN A 111 26.23 6.32 -12.90
C ASN A 111 25.57 6.16 -11.52
N PRO A 112 24.85 5.04 -11.29
CA PRO A 112 24.14 4.80 -10.03
C PRO A 112 25.08 4.75 -8.84
N ILE A 113 24.62 5.24 -7.69
CA ILE A 113 25.33 5.05 -6.42
C ILE A 113 25.40 3.54 -6.13
N PRO A 114 26.58 2.98 -5.82
CA PRO A 114 26.72 1.55 -5.54
C PRO A 114 25.80 1.10 -4.41
N LEU A 115 25.10 -0.01 -4.64
CA LEU A 115 24.25 -0.68 -3.66
C LEU A 115 24.47 -2.18 -3.74
N ASN A 116 25.13 -2.74 -2.73
CA ASN A 116 25.33 -4.17 -2.57
C ASN A 116 24.42 -4.68 -1.44
N TRP A 117 23.22 -5.14 -1.79
CA TRP A 117 22.27 -5.69 -0.83
C TRP A 117 22.96 -6.74 0.07
N GLY A 118 22.63 -6.82 1.36
CA GLY A 118 23.25 -7.78 2.29
C GLY A 118 24.74 -7.55 2.63
N ALA A 119 25.43 -6.55 2.07
CA ALA A 119 26.72 -6.17 2.65
C ALA A 119 26.52 -5.52 4.03
N PRO A 120 27.45 -5.71 4.99
CA PRO A 120 27.31 -5.17 6.33
C PRO A 120 27.61 -3.67 6.39
N GLY A 121 26.87 -2.97 7.24
CA GLY A 121 27.14 -1.57 7.60
C GLY A 121 27.08 -0.59 6.42
N PRO A 122 27.83 0.52 6.49
CA PRO A 122 27.87 1.53 5.43
C PRO A 122 28.35 1.00 4.08
N LYS A 123 29.09 -0.12 4.04
CA LYS A 123 29.60 -0.73 2.80
C LYS A 123 28.49 -1.24 1.88
N ARG A 124 27.27 -1.41 2.41
CA ARG A 124 26.07 -1.72 1.62
C ARG A 124 25.75 -0.64 0.60
N GLY A 125 25.89 0.63 0.98
CA GLY A 125 25.37 1.77 0.24
C GLY A 125 23.89 2.08 0.54
N PRO A 126 23.45 3.32 0.28
CA PRO A 126 22.09 3.78 0.52
C PRO A 126 21.12 3.35 -0.58
N VAL A 127 19.83 3.33 -0.25
CA VAL A 127 18.74 3.28 -1.23
C VAL A 127 18.46 4.70 -1.72
N VAL A 128 18.58 4.93 -3.03
CA VAL A 128 18.46 6.24 -3.66
C VAL A 128 17.46 6.19 -4.81
N VAL A 129 16.35 6.93 -4.66
CA VAL A 129 15.27 7.07 -5.65
C VAL A 129 15.12 8.51 -6.18
N SER A 130 16.02 9.42 -5.80
CA SER A 130 15.93 10.85 -6.14
C SER A 130 15.71 11.10 -7.64
N ARG A 131 14.79 12.02 -7.96
CA ARG A 131 14.33 12.30 -9.34
C ARG A 131 14.62 13.73 -9.80
N SER A 132 15.46 14.50 -9.10
CA SER A 132 15.86 15.81 -9.61
C SER A 132 16.65 15.64 -10.91
N SER A 133 16.67 16.68 -11.74
CA SER A 133 17.39 16.64 -13.02
C SER A 133 18.89 16.36 -12.83
N SER A 134 19.48 16.77 -11.71
CA SER A 134 20.87 16.52 -11.34
C SER A 134 21.13 15.10 -10.82
N THR A 135 20.16 14.47 -10.15
CA THR A 135 20.37 13.19 -9.42
C THR A 135 19.74 11.98 -10.08
N ILE A 136 18.83 12.15 -11.04
CA ILE A 136 18.08 11.04 -11.68
C ILE A 136 19.00 9.98 -12.31
N ARG A 137 20.23 10.36 -12.66
CA ARG A 137 21.25 9.47 -13.23
C ARG A 137 22.05 8.68 -12.18
N LYS A 138 21.93 9.05 -10.91
CA LYS A 138 22.62 8.45 -9.75
C LYS A 138 21.75 7.49 -8.94
N ARG A 139 20.44 7.40 -9.23
CA ARG A 139 19.54 6.49 -8.51
C ARG A 139 19.91 5.03 -8.71
N ASN A 140 19.68 4.23 -7.67
CA ASN A 140 19.93 2.79 -7.65
C ASN A 140 18.68 1.98 -7.26
N ALA A 141 17.53 2.63 -7.19
CA ALA A 141 16.23 2.02 -6.91
C ALA A 141 15.12 2.59 -7.80
N ILE A 142 14.09 1.78 -8.05
CA ILE A 142 12.86 2.14 -8.77
C ILE A 142 11.80 2.58 -7.75
N GLY A 143 10.91 3.50 -8.12
CA GLY A 143 9.83 3.97 -7.24
C GLY A 143 10.12 5.32 -6.59
N ALA A 144 9.59 5.53 -5.40
CA ALA A 144 9.72 6.75 -4.60
C ALA A 144 9.63 6.44 -3.10
N HIS A 145 10.20 7.31 -2.26
CA HIS A 145 9.97 7.28 -0.81
C HIS A 145 8.52 7.68 -0.48
N GLY A 146 8.02 7.30 0.70
CA GLY A 146 6.67 7.62 1.16
C GLY A 146 5.66 6.49 0.96
N GLY A 147 6.07 5.34 0.40
CA GLY A 147 5.16 4.25 0.06
C GLY A 147 3.95 4.72 -0.75
N SER A 148 2.74 4.36 -0.30
CA SER A 148 1.48 4.82 -0.91
C SER A 148 1.26 6.34 -0.85
N TYR A 149 1.95 7.07 0.03
CA TYR A 149 1.85 8.53 0.13
C TYR A 149 2.70 9.29 -0.90
N SER A 150 3.55 8.60 -1.65
CA SER A 150 4.37 9.20 -2.71
C SER A 150 3.53 9.94 -3.77
N ILE A 151 2.30 9.49 -4.02
CA ILE A 151 1.36 10.14 -4.95
C ILE A 151 0.87 11.49 -4.40
N TYR A 152 0.55 11.57 -3.10
CA TYR A 152 0.19 12.85 -2.47
C TYR A 152 1.38 13.81 -2.41
N PHE A 153 2.59 13.29 -2.19
CA PHE A 153 3.81 14.09 -2.29
C PHE A 153 3.97 14.68 -3.70
N ALA A 154 3.72 13.89 -4.75
CA ALA A 154 3.73 14.39 -6.13
C ALA A 154 2.66 15.47 -6.38
N LEU A 155 1.45 15.30 -5.82
CA LEU A 155 0.39 16.32 -5.88
C LEU A 155 0.79 17.61 -5.17
N ALA A 156 1.42 17.52 -3.98
CA ALA A 156 1.89 18.69 -3.24
C ALA A 156 2.97 19.48 -4.00
N LEU A 157 3.85 18.79 -4.74
CA LEU A 157 4.81 19.43 -5.64
C LEU A 157 4.10 20.10 -6.83
N ALA A 158 3.14 19.41 -7.44
CA ALA A 158 2.40 19.93 -8.59
C ALA A 158 1.52 21.15 -8.23
N SER A 159 0.93 21.14 -7.03
CA SER A 159 0.14 22.24 -6.49
C SER A 159 0.99 23.36 -5.86
N LYS A 160 2.32 23.25 -5.93
CA LYS A 160 3.30 24.19 -5.34
C LYS A 160 3.19 24.36 -3.82
N GLN A 161 2.54 23.42 -3.11
CA GLN A 161 2.55 23.38 -1.64
C GLN A 161 3.92 22.96 -1.09
N LEU A 162 4.73 22.27 -1.91
CA LEU A 162 6.12 21.92 -1.58
C LEU A 162 7.07 22.36 -2.70
N ASN A 163 8.24 22.87 -2.32
CA ASN A 163 9.29 23.23 -3.28
C ASN A 163 9.96 21.95 -3.82
N VAL A 164 10.15 21.87 -5.15
CA VAL A 164 10.82 20.74 -5.83
C VAL A 164 12.23 20.48 -5.31
N ASN A 165 12.92 21.52 -4.87
CA ASN A 165 14.27 21.45 -4.32
C ASN A 165 14.30 21.32 -2.80
N HIS A 166 13.15 21.20 -2.13
CA HIS A 166 13.11 21.02 -0.68
C HIS A 166 13.89 19.76 -0.29
N ARG A 167 14.80 19.94 0.68
CA ARG A 167 15.50 18.87 1.37
C ARG A 167 14.94 18.79 2.79
N PRO A 168 14.45 17.62 3.22
CA PRO A 168 14.05 17.44 4.60
C PRO A 168 15.22 17.71 5.56
N ASP A 169 14.94 18.39 6.67
CA ASP A 169 15.86 18.51 7.80
C ASP A 169 15.60 17.37 8.78
N PHE A 170 16.61 16.55 9.04
CA PHE A 170 16.55 15.40 9.93
C PHE A 170 17.19 15.68 11.31
N THR A 171 17.49 16.93 11.62
CA THR A 171 18.03 17.34 12.92
C THR A 171 17.03 16.96 14.03
N ASN A 172 17.51 16.26 15.07
CA ASN A 172 16.70 15.77 16.20
C ASN A 172 15.59 14.78 15.82
N THR A 173 15.72 14.10 14.67
CA THR A 173 14.78 13.05 14.25
C THR A 173 15.37 11.64 14.39
N GLU A 174 16.47 11.49 15.13
CA GLU A 174 17.14 10.21 15.36
C GLU A 174 16.17 9.18 16.00
N PRO A 175 16.35 7.89 15.73
CA PRO A 175 15.50 6.85 16.33
C PRO A 175 15.47 6.90 17.86
N ALA A 176 14.26 6.89 18.44
CA ALA A 176 14.07 6.92 19.90
C ALA A 176 14.49 5.64 20.65
N ALA A 177 14.89 4.59 19.91
CA ALA A 177 15.46 3.37 20.44
C ALA A 177 16.52 2.82 19.47
N ASN A 178 17.61 2.29 20.03
CA ASN A 178 18.66 1.63 19.26
C ASN A 178 18.24 0.19 18.96
N ILE A 179 18.27 -0.20 17.69
CA ILE A 179 17.98 -1.56 17.24
C ILE A 179 19.15 -2.06 16.42
N GLY A 180 19.55 -3.31 16.67
CA GLY A 180 20.61 -3.97 15.91
C GLY A 180 21.98 -3.25 15.96
N PRO A 181 22.85 -3.49 14.97
CA PRO A 181 22.64 -4.38 13.83
C PRO A 181 22.60 -5.85 14.25
N PHE A 182 21.72 -6.63 13.62
CA PHE A 182 21.67 -8.08 13.80
C PHE A 182 22.26 -8.80 12.58
N PRO A 183 22.83 -10.02 12.73
CA PRO A 183 23.44 -10.76 11.62
C PRO A 183 22.51 -10.93 10.40
N GLN A 184 21.21 -11.08 10.65
CA GLN A 184 20.16 -11.23 9.63
C GLN A 184 20.08 -10.03 8.67
N TRP A 185 20.52 -8.84 9.07
CA TRP A 185 20.51 -7.65 8.21
C TRP A 185 21.49 -7.75 7.05
N SER A 186 22.51 -8.61 7.17
CA SER A 186 23.49 -8.87 6.11
C SER A 186 23.18 -10.15 5.33
N ASP A 187 22.09 -10.84 5.64
CA ASP A 187 21.66 -12.01 4.89
C ASP A 187 20.65 -11.60 3.80
N LYS A 188 21.09 -11.71 2.54
CA LYS A 188 20.29 -11.39 1.35
C LYS A 188 18.98 -12.18 1.25
N LYS A 189 18.85 -13.29 1.97
CA LYS A 189 17.66 -14.15 1.95
C LYS A 189 16.72 -13.89 3.12
N LYS A 190 17.18 -13.27 4.21
CA LYS A 190 16.37 -13.04 5.41
C LYS A 190 15.51 -11.79 5.32
N ILE A 191 16.07 -10.70 4.77
CA ILE A 191 15.37 -9.43 4.60
C ILE A 191 15.42 -9.01 3.13
N VAL A 192 14.27 -9.05 2.48
CA VAL A 192 14.07 -8.79 1.05
C VAL A 192 12.96 -7.77 0.77
N ALA A 193 12.09 -7.45 1.73
CA ALA A 193 10.95 -6.56 1.55
C ALA A 193 10.98 -5.27 2.40
N MET A 194 12.08 -4.98 3.08
CA MET A 194 12.35 -3.72 3.79
C MET A 194 13.84 -3.39 3.76
N ASP A 195 14.22 -2.12 4.00
CA ASP A 195 15.63 -1.71 4.12
C ASP A 195 16.15 -1.95 5.54
N PRO A 196 17.11 -2.88 5.76
CA PRO A 196 17.63 -3.14 7.10
C PRO A 196 18.25 -1.92 7.78
N TRP A 197 18.79 -0.98 6.99
CA TRP A 197 19.45 0.23 7.48
C TRP A 197 18.55 1.47 7.40
N GLY A 198 17.27 1.29 7.05
CA GLY A 198 16.33 2.37 6.73
C GLY A 198 16.08 3.38 7.85
N HIS A 199 16.28 3.00 9.11
CA HIS A 199 16.13 3.87 10.29
C HIS A 199 17.36 4.75 10.56
N LEU A 200 18.51 4.43 9.98
CA LEU A 200 19.77 5.17 10.16
C LEU A 200 20.24 5.83 8.87
N ALA A 201 19.57 5.59 7.74
CA ALA A 201 20.06 5.97 6.41
C ALA A 201 20.49 7.44 6.27
N PRO A 202 19.73 8.44 6.77
CA PRO A 202 20.16 9.85 6.66
C PRO A 202 21.48 10.15 7.36
N TRP A 203 21.70 9.58 8.55
CA TRP A 203 22.90 9.80 9.35
C TRP A 203 24.07 8.94 8.88
N LEU A 204 23.81 7.69 8.51
CA LEU A 204 24.82 6.74 8.06
C LEU A 204 25.47 7.16 6.73
N TYR A 205 24.70 7.86 5.89
CA TYR A 205 25.11 8.26 4.54
C TYR A 205 25.16 9.78 4.35
N ALA A 206 25.27 10.56 5.42
CA ALA A 206 25.31 12.02 5.38
C ALA A 206 26.41 12.54 4.43
N ASP A 207 27.61 11.96 4.46
CA ASP A 207 28.71 12.30 3.55
C ASP A 207 28.36 12.05 2.09
N THR A 208 27.65 10.96 1.79
CA THR A 208 27.18 10.66 0.43
C THR A 208 26.11 11.65 0.00
N MET A 209 25.17 12.02 0.87
CA MET A 209 24.17 13.05 0.56
C MET A 209 24.82 14.37 0.16
N GLN A 210 25.82 14.82 0.92
CA GLN A 210 26.53 16.08 0.66
C GLN A 210 27.40 16.01 -0.58
N LYS A 211 28.23 14.97 -0.72
CA LYS A 211 29.19 14.83 -1.82
C LYS A 211 28.51 14.61 -3.17
N ASP A 212 27.45 13.81 -3.19
CA ASP A 212 26.78 13.41 -4.41
C ASP A 212 25.51 14.21 -4.73
N ASP A 213 25.13 15.16 -3.86
CA ASP A 213 23.89 15.95 -3.92
C ASP A 213 22.64 15.08 -4.06
N VAL A 214 22.62 13.93 -3.39
CA VAL A 214 21.48 12.99 -3.45
C VAL A 214 20.59 13.10 -2.22
N ASP A 215 19.30 12.91 -2.44
CA ASP A 215 18.30 12.84 -1.38
C ASP A 215 18.18 11.38 -0.89
N ILE A 216 18.60 11.14 0.35
CA ILE A 216 18.52 9.85 1.04
C ILE A 216 17.59 10.05 2.23
N ARG A 217 16.48 9.32 2.26
CA ARG A 217 15.44 9.44 3.29
C ARG A 217 15.33 8.17 4.11
N PRO A 218 14.91 8.26 5.38
CA PRO A 218 14.66 7.08 6.16
C PRO A 218 13.43 6.35 5.60
N THR A 219 13.47 5.03 5.61
CA THR A 219 12.31 4.18 5.30
C THR A 219 11.77 3.51 6.56
N ILE A 220 12.38 3.76 7.71
CA ILE A 220 11.94 3.32 9.02
C ILE A 220 12.08 4.49 9.99
N ALA A 221 11.10 4.71 10.86
CA ALA A 221 11.17 5.70 11.93
C ALA A 221 10.77 5.08 13.26
N ILE A 222 11.44 5.47 14.35
CA ILE A 222 11.24 4.90 15.68
C ILE A 222 10.90 6.02 16.66
N THR A 223 9.78 5.89 17.37
CA THR A 223 9.35 6.87 18.36
C THR A 223 8.77 6.20 19.61
N LYS A 224 8.68 6.94 20.71
CA LYS A 224 7.99 6.52 21.93
C LYS A 224 6.72 7.34 22.08
N ALA A 225 5.64 6.70 22.51
CA ALA A 225 4.37 7.36 22.71
C ALA A 225 3.57 6.63 23.79
N HIS A 226 2.48 7.26 24.20
CA HIS A 226 1.43 6.57 24.92
C HIS A 226 0.33 6.13 23.95
N MET A 227 -0.32 5.02 24.27
CA MET A 227 -1.44 4.47 23.53
C MET A 227 -2.64 4.35 24.47
N LYS A 228 -3.79 4.83 24.04
CA LYS A 228 -5.06 4.67 24.75
C LYS A 228 -6.09 4.08 23.80
N LEU A 229 -6.75 3.02 24.25
CA LEU A 229 -7.86 2.36 23.55
C LEU A 229 -9.01 2.18 24.55
N PRO A 230 -10.27 2.42 24.15
CA PRO A 230 -11.42 2.31 25.05
C PRO A 230 -11.52 0.95 25.76
N GLU A 231 -11.19 -0.14 25.07
CA GLU A 231 -11.27 -1.50 25.61
C GLU A 231 -10.29 -1.76 26.75
N LEU A 232 -9.14 -1.08 26.74
CA LEU A 232 -8.11 -1.31 27.74
C LEU A 232 -8.53 -0.78 29.12
N GLU A 233 -9.36 0.27 29.17
CA GLU A 233 -9.95 0.75 30.42
C GLU A 233 -10.85 -0.33 31.05
N GLU A 234 -11.68 -0.99 30.24
CA GLU A 234 -12.51 -2.10 30.72
C GLU A 234 -11.67 -3.32 31.10
N SER A 235 -10.58 -3.59 30.38
CA SER A 235 -9.64 -4.65 30.75
C SER A 235 -8.92 -4.37 32.07
N VAL A 236 -8.64 -3.11 32.40
CA VAL A 236 -8.17 -2.74 33.73
C VAL A 236 -9.27 -2.90 34.79
N ARG A 237 -10.47 -2.37 34.53
CA ARG A 237 -11.61 -2.43 35.45
C ARG A 237 -12.01 -3.86 35.83
N SER A 238 -11.95 -4.78 34.86
CA SER A 238 -12.24 -6.20 35.05
C SER A 238 -11.06 -7.00 35.63
N GLY A 239 -9.90 -6.37 35.84
CA GLY A 239 -8.70 -7.01 36.38
C GLY A 239 -7.94 -7.88 35.36
N ARG A 240 -8.33 -7.88 34.08
CA ARG A 240 -7.57 -8.56 33.01
C ARG A 240 -6.23 -7.89 32.76
N LEU A 241 -6.11 -6.59 33.01
CA LEU A 241 -4.88 -5.82 32.93
C LEU A 241 -4.64 -5.11 34.27
N VAL A 242 -3.41 -5.12 34.77
CA VAL A 242 -3.08 -4.49 36.05
C VAL A 242 -2.10 -3.35 35.79
N PRO A 243 -2.41 -2.09 36.18
CA PRO A 243 -1.46 -0.99 36.06
C PRO A 243 -0.19 -1.24 36.88
N ASP A 244 0.97 -1.07 36.25
CA ASP A 244 2.31 -1.22 36.86
C ASP A 244 3.11 0.09 36.85
N GLY A 245 2.53 1.16 36.29
CA GLY A 245 3.15 2.47 36.14
C GLY A 245 4.30 2.51 35.13
N LYS A 246 4.54 1.41 34.39
CA LYS A 246 5.67 1.27 33.46
C LYS A 246 5.22 0.89 32.06
N VAL A 247 4.49 -0.21 31.92
CA VAL A 247 3.92 -0.67 30.65
C VAL A 247 2.45 -0.26 30.58
N CYS A 248 1.68 -0.55 31.62
CA CYS A 248 0.32 -0.03 31.82
C CYS A 248 0.37 1.07 32.88
N LEU A 249 0.20 2.31 32.44
CA LEU A 249 0.57 3.50 33.18
C LEU A 249 -0.44 3.88 34.27
N ASN A 250 -1.72 3.61 34.06
CA ASN A 250 -2.79 4.07 34.94
C ASN A 250 -4.08 3.24 34.78
N GLU A 251 -5.05 3.54 35.65
CA GLU A 251 -6.38 2.93 35.68
C GLU A 251 -7.20 3.16 34.40
N ALA A 252 -6.82 4.13 33.56
CA ALA A 252 -7.47 4.39 32.28
C ALA A 252 -6.95 3.49 31.14
N GLY A 253 -6.10 2.50 31.45
CA GLY A 253 -5.54 1.55 30.48
C GLY A 253 -4.55 2.19 29.50
N GLU A 254 -3.93 3.31 29.86
CA GLU A 254 -2.92 3.96 29.01
C GLU A 254 -1.63 3.13 28.99
N LEU A 255 -1.07 2.88 27.80
CA LEU A 255 0.10 2.04 27.61
C LEU A 255 1.31 2.84 27.15
N ALA A 256 2.47 2.61 27.75
CA ALA A 256 3.74 3.08 27.18
C ALA A 256 4.19 2.14 26.04
N VAL A 257 4.48 2.72 24.88
CA VAL A 257 4.78 1.95 23.67
C VAL A 257 5.92 2.57 22.87
N THR A 258 6.81 1.72 22.37
CA THR A 258 7.77 2.08 21.32
C THR A 258 7.19 1.68 19.96
N LYS A 259 7.11 2.63 19.03
CA LYS A 259 6.50 2.47 17.71
C LYS A 259 7.56 2.49 16.63
N PHE A 260 7.43 1.62 15.64
CA PHE A 260 8.31 1.55 14.48
C PHE A 260 7.47 1.62 13.21
N ALA A 261 7.52 2.74 12.49
CA ALA A 261 6.89 2.85 11.18
C ALA A 261 7.86 2.35 10.11
N VAL A 262 7.40 1.50 9.19
CA VAL A 262 8.26 0.86 8.18
C VAL A 262 7.61 0.95 6.80
N GLU A 263 8.36 1.51 5.85
CA GLU A 263 8.02 1.54 4.43
C GLU A 263 8.58 0.30 3.69
N PRO A 264 7.87 -0.20 2.67
CA PRO A 264 8.33 -1.35 1.91
C PRO A 264 9.49 -0.98 0.98
N VAL A 265 10.55 -1.80 1.00
CA VAL A 265 11.70 -1.68 0.10
C VAL A 265 12.09 -3.07 -0.37
N TRP A 266 11.83 -3.36 -1.63
CA TRP A 266 11.96 -4.71 -2.19
C TRP A 266 13.30 -4.90 -2.89
N TYR A 267 14.05 -5.89 -2.46
CA TYR A 267 15.15 -6.47 -3.22
C TYR A 267 14.60 -7.53 -4.18
N LEU A 268 14.42 -7.14 -5.45
CA LEU A 268 13.71 -7.91 -6.46
C LEU A 268 14.22 -9.35 -6.63
N PRO A 269 15.54 -9.64 -6.67
CA PRO A 269 16.02 -11.01 -6.74
C PRO A 269 15.60 -11.86 -5.53
N GLY A 270 15.65 -11.29 -4.33
CA GLY A 270 15.26 -11.99 -3.09
C GLY A 270 13.75 -12.19 -2.99
N VAL A 271 12.95 -11.22 -3.44
CA VAL A 271 11.49 -11.36 -3.54
C VAL A 271 11.12 -12.45 -4.55
N ALA A 272 11.76 -12.48 -5.71
CA ALA A 272 11.54 -13.51 -6.73
C ALA A 272 11.87 -14.91 -6.19
N GLU A 273 13.04 -15.06 -5.53
CA GLU A 273 13.44 -16.31 -4.88
C GLU A 273 12.43 -16.75 -3.80
N ARG A 274 11.95 -15.82 -2.97
CA ARG A 274 10.98 -16.09 -1.90
C ARG A 274 9.67 -16.68 -2.43
N PHE A 275 9.28 -16.33 -3.66
CA PHE A 275 8.09 -16.84 -4.32
C PHE A 275 8.36 -17.98 -5.31
N GLY A 276 9.62 -18.41 -5.48
CA GLY A 276 9.98 -19.45 -6.43
C GLY A 276 9.72 -19.06 -7.89
N ILE A 277 9.78 -17.77 -8.22
CA ILE A 277 9.56 -17.26 -9.58
C ILE A 277 10.82 -16.61 -10.14
N ASP A 278 10.91 -16.53 -11.46
CA ASP A 278 11.97 -15.80 -12.14
C ASP A 278 11.85 -14.27 -11.90
N GLU A 279 13.00 -13.59 -11.74
CA GLU A 279 13.05 -12.13 -11.50
C GLU A 279 12.44 -11.35 -12.68
N GLY A 280 12.67 -11.81 -13.91
CA GLY A 280 12.11 -11.21 -15.12
C GLY A 280 10.59 -11.33 -15.18
N VAL A 281 10.06 -12.50 -14.81
CA VAL A 281 8.60 -12.73 -14.69
C VAL A 281 7.99 -11.82 -13.63
N LEU A 282 8.60 -11.72 -12.44
CA LEU A 282 8.17 -10.81 -11.39
C LEU A 282 8.10 -9.36 -11.90
N ARG A 283 9.19 -8.87 -12.50
CA ARG A 283 9.27 -7.50 -13.03
C ARG A 283 8.23 -7.23 -14.10
N ARG A 284 8.05 -8.19 -15.02
CA ARG A 284 7.05 -8.09 -16.10
C ARG A 284 5.64 -8.02 -15.54
N SER A 285 5.31 -8.91 -14.62
CA SER A 285 4.00 -8.92 -13.95
C SER A 285 3.75 -7.60 -13.21
N LEU A 286 4.72 -7.10 -12.44
CA LEU A 286 4.62 -5.80 -11.78
C LEU A 286 4.38 -4.66 -12.77
N PHE A 287 5.08 -4.61 -13.89
CA PHE A 287 4.89 -3.57 -14.91
C PHE A 287 3.51 -3.67 -15.59
N GLU A 288 3.16 -4.84 -16.12
CA GLU A 288 1.92 -5.04 -16.89
C GLU A 288 0.67 -4.84 -16.02
N HIS A 289 0.68 -5.35 -14.78
CA HIS A 289 -0.49 -5.27 -13.88
C HIS A 289 -0.55 -4.02 -13.02
N THR A 290 0.41 -3.09 -13.16
CA THR A 290 0.31 -1.73 -12.60
C THR A 290 0.06 -0.67 -13.68
N GLY A 291 -0.51 -1.08 -14.81
CA GLY A 291 -0.89 -0.19 -15.92
C GLY A 291 0.31 0.39 -16.67
N GLY A 292 1.43 -0.34 -16.73
CA GLY A 292 2.66 0.13 -17.35
C GLY A 292 3.42 1.16 -16.50
N SER A 293 3.11 1.24 -15.19
CA SER A 293 3.88 2.07 -14.27
C SER A 293 5.31 1.54 -14.12
N TYR A 294 6.27 2.44 -13.92
CA TYR A 294 7.69 2.11 -13.75
C TYR A 294 8.30 1.29 -14.89
N PRO A 295 8.43 1.84 -16.13
CA PRO A 295 9.05 1.16 -17.26
C PRO A 295 10.45 0.58 -17.00
N GLU A 296 11.15 1.10 -15.99
CA GLU A 296 12.44 0.63 -15.51
C GLU A 296 12.43 -0.80 -14.96
N LEU A 297 11.27 -1.31 -14.55
CA LEU A 297 11.12 -2.71 -14.19
C LEU A 297 11.54 -3.63 -15.35
N ILE A 298 11.22 -3.24 -16.59
CA ILE A 298 11.57 -3.96 -17.82
C ILE A 298 12.96 -3.55 -18.34
N THR A 299 13.24 -2.26 -18.30
CA THR A 299 14.34 -1.67 -19.07
C THR A 299 15.63 -1.50 -18.27
N ARG A 300 15.57 -1.45 -16.92
CA ARG A 300 16.70 -1.31 -16.00
C ARG A 300 16.92 -2.58 -15.17
N GLY A 301 17.37 -3.65 -15.84
CA GLY A 301 17.75 -4.90 -15.17
C GLY A 301 18.93 -4.77 -14.19
N ASP A 302 19.71 -3.68 -14.30
CA ASP A 302 20.81 -3.32 -13.41
C ASP A 302 20.32 -2.81 -12.03
N ILE A 303 19.14 -2.20 -11.95
CA ILE A 303 18.56 -1.75 -10.68
C ILE A 303 17.83 -2.91 -10.02
N LYS A 304 18.29 -3.36 -8.85
CA LYS A 304 17.72 -4.52 -8.13
C LYS A 304 16.77 -4.18 -6.99
N VAL A 305 16.53 -2.90 -6.73
CA VAL A 305 15.67 -2.44 -5.63
C VAL A 305 14.47 -1.68 -6.15
N PHE A 306 13.31 -1.93 -5.56
CA PHE A 306 12.03 -1.30 -5.88
C PHE A 306 11.32 -0.84 -4.61
N LEU A 307 10.82 0.40 -4.59
CA LEU A 307 9.98 0.94 -3.53
C LEU A 307 8.54 0.95 -4.05
N PRO A 308 7.76 -0.13 -3.80
CA PRO A 308 6.39 -0.20 -4.25
C PRO A 308 5.51 0.82 -3.50
N PRO A 309 4.56 1.49 -4.19
CA PRO A 309 3.66 2.46 -3.56
C PRO A 309 2.50 1.78 -2.81
N ILE A 310 2.82 0.83 -1.93
CA ILE A 310 1.85 0.05 -1.14
C ILE A 310 1.89 0.45 0.33
N GLY A 311 0.91 -0.04 1.10
CA GLY A 311 0.88 0.14 2.55
C GLY A 311 2.09 -0.50 3.24
N GLY A 312 2.69 0.22 4.19
CA GLY A 312 3.75 -0.28 5.05
C GLY A 312 3.23 -1.09 6.24
N LEU A 313 3.99 -1.08 7.32
CA LEU A 313 3.60 -1.67 8.60
C LEU A 313 3.96 -0.75 9.78
N THR A 314 3.37 -1.03 10.92
CA THR A 314 3.76 -0.43 12.20
C THR A 314 3.96 -1.50 13.25
N VAL A 315 5.10 -1.49 13.92
CA VAL A 315 5.36 -2.32 15.09
C VAL A 315 5.05 -1.51 16.34
N TYR A 316 4.37 -2.14 17.29
CA TYR A 316 4.13 -1.65 18.64
C TYR A 316 4.83 -2.61 19.61
N CYS A 317 5.88 -2.12 20.26
CA CYS A 317 6.63 -2.85 21.29
C CYS A 317 6.22 -2.34 22.67
N PHE A 318 5.80 -3.27 23.52
CA PHE A 318 5.48 -3.07 24.92
C PHE A 318 6.64 -3.61 25.76
N GLY A 319 7.14 -2.77 26.68
CA GLY A 319 8.36 -3.05 27.44
C GLY A 319 9.63 -2.52 26.76
N ASP A 320 10.77 -3.12 27.09
CA ASP A 320 12.09 -2.72 26.57
C ASP A 320 12.35 -3.33 25.18
N PRO A 321 12.56 -2.52 24.12
CA PRO A 321 12.88 -3.01 22.79
C PRO A 321 14.08 -3.96 22.71
N ALA A 322 15.06 -3.85 23.62
CA ALA A 322 16.23 -4.73 23.63
C ALA A 322 15.85 -6.21 23.88
N LYS A 323 14.76 -6.45 24.61
CA LYS A 323 14.28 -7.79 24.95
C LYS A 323 13.65 -8.54 23.77
N MET A 324 13.28 -7.86 22.68
CA MET A 324 12.73 -8.52 21.48
C MET A 324 13.73 -9.52 20.86
N SER A 325 15.03 -9.22 20.96
CA SER A 325 16.11 -10.05 20.41
C SER A 325 16.80 -10.96 21.44
N ASP A 326 16.43 -10.86 22.72
CA ASP A 326 17.01 -11.65 23.80
C ASP A 326 16.34 -13.02 23.89
N GLU A 327 17.11 -14.09 23.72
CA GLU A 327 16.62 -15.47 23.80
C GLU A 327 16.21 -15.87 25.23
N ASN A 328 16.70 -15.16 26.24
CA ASN A 328 16.35 -15.44 27.65
C ASN A 328 15.06 -14.74 28.07
N ALA A 329 14.60 -13.74 27.32
CA ALA A 329 13.31 -13.12 27.52
C ALA A 329 12.21 -13.92 26.81
N ARG A 330 11.01 -13.94 27.39
CA ARG A 330 9.83 -14.48 26.71
C ARG A 330 9.25 -13.43 25.76
N LEU A 331 8.73 -13.88 24.61
CA LEU A 331 8.15 -13.03 23.58
C LEU A 331 6.71 -13.44 23.26
N SER A 332 5.77 -12.52 23.46
CA SER A 332 4.40 -12.63 22.96
C SER A 332 4.25 -11.77 21.70
N LEU A 333 3.79 -12.39 20.61
CA LEU A 333 3.69 -11.77 19.28
C LEU A 333 2.28 -11.85 18.72
N ARG A 334 1.76 -10.70 18.28
CA ARG A 334 0.57 -10.60 17.43
C ARG A 334 0.95 -10.01 16.09
N ILE A 335 0.60 -10.70 15.01
CA ILE A 335 0.69 -10.16 13.65
C ILE A 335 -0.71 -9.92 13.13
N HIS A 336 -1.03 -8.66 12.90
CA HIS A 336 -2.34 -8.18 12.50
C HIS A 336 -2.29 -7.65 11.07
N ASP A 337 -3.24 -8.06 10.24
CA ASP A 337 -3.47 -7.44 8.93
C ASP A 337 -4.66 -6.50 9.09
N GLU A 338 -4.51 -5.27 8.59
CA GLU A 338 -5.50 -4.20 8.64
C GLU A 338 -6.90 -4.65 8.24
N CYS A 339 -7.87 -4.23 9.05
CA CYS A 339 -9.29 -4.36 8.81
C CYS A 339 -9.99 -3.10 9.32
N ASN A 340 -9.97 -2.03 8.54
CA ASN A 340 -10.46 -0.70 8.89
C ASN A 340 -11.86 -0.73 9.54
N GLY A 341 -12.81 -1.43 8.91
CA GLY A 341 -14.19 -1.54 9.42
C GLY A 341 -14.31 -2.14 10.83
N SER A 342 -13.43 -3.05 11.22
CA SER A 342 -13.43 -3.65 12.57
C SER A 342 -12.50 -2.88 13.51
N ASP A 343 -11.26 -2.66 13.08
CA ASP A 343 -10.19 -2.08 13.89
C ASP A 343 -10.46 -0.62 14.29
N VAL A 344 -11.19 0.14 13.47
CA VAL A 344 -11.53 1.54 13.74
C VAL A 344 -13.00 1.69 14.16
N PHE A 345 -13.92 1.03 13.45
CA PHE A 345 -15.36 1.27 13.60
C PHE A 345 -16.12 0.16 14.34
N GLY A 346 -15.43 -0.89 14.82
CA GLY A 346 -16.06 -1.88 15.69
C GLY A 346 -17.04 -2.83 15.00
N SER A 347 -16.91 -3.06 13.69
CA SER A 347 -17.72 -4.06 12.98
C SER A 347 -17.64 -5.45 13.64
N ASP A 348 -18.81 -6.04 13.84
CA ASP A 348 -19.08 -7.36 14.45
C ASP A 348 -19.07 -8.52 13.44
N ILE A 349 -18.88 -8.22 12.15
CA ILE A 349 -18.90 -9.20 11.04
C ILE A 349 -17.63 -10.08 11.03
N CYS A 350 -16.55 -9.65 11.69
CA CYS A 350 -15.28 -10.35 11.71
C CYS A 350 -14.59 -10.24 13.07
N THR A 351 -13.59 -11.09 13.30
CA THR A 351 -12.86 -11.15 14.58
C THR A 351 -11.57 -10.33 14.60
N CYS A 352 -11.38 -9.42 13.64
CA CYS A 352 -10.17 -8.61 13.54
C CYS A 352 -9.93 -7.78 14.80
N ARG A 353 -10.89 -6.94 15.21
CA ARG A 353 -10.75 -6.10 16.42
C ARG A 353 -10.62 -6.90 17.71
N PRO A 354 -11.49 -7.89 18.03
CA PRO A 354 -11.33 -8.69 19.25
C PRO A 354 -9.93 -9.29 19.39
N TYR A 355 -9.38 -9.79 18.28
CA TYR A 355 -8.07 -10.40 18.26
C TYR A 355 -6.93 -9.36 18.30
N LEU A 356 -7.12 -8.15 17.76
CA LEU A 356 -6.18 -7.05 17.94
C LEU A 356 -6.08 -6.66 19.42
N ILE A 357 -7.22 -6.47 20.10
CA ILE A 357 -7.27 -6.09 21.52
C ILE A 357 -6.69 -7.21 22.40
N PHE A 358 -7.11 -8.46 22.21
CA PHE A 358 -6.52 -9.61 22.89
C PHE A 358 -5.01 -9.71 22.65
N GLY A 359 -4.58 -9.47 21.42
CA GLY A 359 -3.17 -9.37 21.03
C GLY A 359 -2.38 -8.37 21.84
N ILE A 360 -2.94 -7.17 22.05
CA ILE A 360 -2.33 -6.09 22.83
C ILE A 360 -2.28 -6.46 24.31
N GLU A 361 -3.38 -6.98 24.88
CA GLU A 361 -3.44 -7.35 26.30
C GLU A 361 -2.38 -8.38 26.67
N GLU A 362 -2.26 -9.45 25.89
CA GLU A 362 -1.28 -10.51 26.16
C GLU A 362 0.15 -10.02 25.92
N ALA A 363 0.37 -9.15 24.94
CA ALA A 363 1.67 -8.51 24.74
C ALA A 363 2.06 -7.63 25.95
N VAL A 364 1.12 -6.86 26.51
CA VAL A 364 1.36 -6.07 27.72
C VAL A 364 1.66 -6.98 28.92
N LYS A 365 0.86 -8.03 29.15
CA LYS A 365 1.09 -8.99 30.23
C LYS A 365 2.49 -9.63 30.13
N GLU A 366 2.91 -10.03 28.94
CA GLU A 366 4.26 -10.58 28.73
C GLU A 366 5.35 -9.58 29.09
N ALA A 367 5.20 -8.32 28.66
CA ALA A 367 6.15 -7.26 28.99
C ALA A 367 6.22 -6.99 30.52
N GLN A 368 5.07 -7.00 31.20
CA GLN A 368 4.96 -6.84 32.66
C GLN A 368 5.63 -7.99 33.42
N ASN A 369 5.54 -9.22 32.88
CA ASN A 369 6.19 -10.41 33.44
C ASN A 369 7.70 -10.46 33.17
N GLY A 370 8.30 -9.39 32.65
CA GLY A 370 9.73 -9.27 32.39
C GLY A 370 10.15 -9.76 31.00
N GLY A 371 9.22 -10.19 30.16
CA GLY A 371 9.45 -10.52 28.74
C GLY A 371 9.33 -9.29 27.83
N SER A 372 8.85 -9.52 26.61
CA SER A 372 8.59 -8.52 25.58
C SER A 372 7.26 -8.78 24.89
N GLY A 373 6.47 -7.72 24.69
CA GLY A 373 5.22 -7.76 23.93
C GLY A 373 5.37 -7.07 22.59
N VAL A 374 4.99 -7.73 21.50
CA VAL A 374 5.09 -7.15 20.16
C VAL A 374 3.79 -7.35 19.38
N VAL A 375 3.22 -6.24 18.89
CA VAL A 375 2.10 -6.24 17.95
C VAL A 375 2.55 -5.59 16.65
N ILE A 376 2.41 -6.29 15.52
CA ILE A 376 2.77 -5.79 14.21
C ILE A 376 1.51 -5.62 13.38
N TYR A 377 1.24 -4.39 12.95
CA TYR A 377 0.09 -4.01 12.15
C TYR A 377 0.50 -3.79 10.69
N PHE A 378 0.11 -4.70 9.81
CA PHE A 378 0.34 -4.62 8.36
C PHE A 378 -0.83 -3.94 7.66
N ARG A 379 -0.55 -2.96 6.81
CA ARG A 379 -1.57 -2.24 6.03
C ARG A 379 -1.97 -3.00 4.77
N LYS A 380 -2.64 -4.14 4.98
CA LYS A 380 -3.05 -5.12 3.95
C LYS A 380 -4.56 -5.41 4.03
N GLU A 381 -5.37 -4.36 3.87
CA GLU A 381 -6.84 -4.44 3.91
C GLU A 381 -7.40 -5.52 2.97
N GLY A 382 -8.45 -6.21 3.45
CA GLY A 382 -9.22 -7.15 2.63
C GLY A 382 -8.38 -8.31 2.06
N ARG A 383 -7.38 -8.79 2.80
CA ARG A 383 -6.40 -9.79 2.32
C ARG A 383 -5.60 -9.31 1.10
N ALA A 384 -5.27 -8.03 1.10
CA ALA A 384 -4.65 -7.31 -0.02
C ALA A 384 -5.51 -7.27 -1.31
N LEU A 385 -6.83 -7.49 -1.21
CA LEU A 385 -7.80 -7.25 -2.29
C LEU A 385 -8.41 -5.83 -2.24
N GLY A 386 -8.19 -5.11 -1.14
CA GLY A 386 -8.76 -3.79 -0.90
C GLY A 386 -10.20 -3.82 -0.37
N GLU A 387 -10.64 -2.67 0.12
CA GLU A 387 -11.92 -2.49 0.80
C GLU A 387 -13.13 -2.64 -0.14
N VAL A 388 -13.02 -2.17 -1.39
CA VAL A 388 -14.10 -2.28 -2.38
C VAL A 388 -14.45 -3.76 -2.61
N THR A 389 -13.46 -4.60 -2.91
CA THR A 389 -13.65 -6.04 -3.14
C THR A 389 -14.23 -6.72 -1.90
N LYS A 390 -13.74 -6.36 -0.71
CA LYS A 390 -14.27 -6.85 0.56
C LYS A 390 -15.77 -6.56 0.71
N TYR A 391 -16.20 -5.34 0.40
CA TYR A 391 -17.62 -4.96 0.51
C TYR A 391 -18.47 -5.65 -0.55
N LEU A 392 -17.96 -5.85 -1.77
CA LEU A 392 -18.63 -6.65 -2.79
C LEU A 392 -18.84 -8.10 -2.31
N VAL A 393 -17.83 -8.70 -1.66
CA VAL A 393 -17.94 -10.04 -1.05
C VAL A 393 -18.97 -10.06 0.07
N TYR A 394 -18.98 -9.07 0.96
CA TYR A 394 -20.00 -8.98 2.03
C TYR A 394 -21.41 -8.84 1.46
N ASN A 395 -21.59 -7.99 0.45
CA ASN A 395 -22.90 -7.83 -0.21
C ASN A 395 -23.34 -9.13 -0.89
N ALA A 396 -22.42 -9.84 -1.56
CA ALA A 396 -22.73 -11.11 -2.20
C ALA A 396 -23.06 -12.22 -1.18
N ARG A 397 -22.42 -12.21 0.00
CA ARG A 397 -22.73 -13.11 1.12
C ARG A 397 -24.13 -12.84 1.67
N LYS A 398 -24.44 -11.58 1.99
CA LYS A 398 -25.72 -11.16 2.59
C LYS A 398 -26.93 -11.31 1.67
N ARG A 399 -26.74 -11.13 0.35
CA ARG A 399 -27.78 -11.35 -0.67
C ARG A 399 -27.96 -12.83 -1.04
N GLY A 400 -26.96 -13.65 -0.75
CA GLY A 400 -27.06 -15.10 -0.82
C GLY A 400 -27.42 -15.68 0.54
N GLU A 401 -27.17 -16.97 0.72
CA GLU A 401 -27.16 -17.58 2.05
C GLU A 401 -25.76 -17.38 2.64
N ASP A 402 -25.63 -16.57 3.70
CA ASP A 402 -24.35 -16.31 4.36
C ASP A 402 -23.88 -17.52 5.19
N ARG A 403 -23.46 -18.58 4.50
CA ARG A 403 -22.97 -19.83 5.09
C ARG A 403 -21.44 -19.84 5.17
N ALA A 404 -20.93 -20.44 6.23
CA ALA A 404 -19.48 -20.59 6.43
C ALA A 404 -18.82 -21.43 5.30
N SER A 405 -19.52 -22.45 4.80
CA SER A 405 -19.05 -23.31 3.69
C SER A 405 -18.79 -22.55 2.39
N ASP A 406 -19.53 -21.48 2.12
CA ASP A 406 -19.42 -20.67 0.91
C ASP A 406 -18.40 -19.53 1.03
N TYR A 407 -17.89 -19.25 2.24
CA TYR A 407 -17.12 -18.04 2.56
C TYR A 407 -15.98 -17.77 1.57
N PHE A 408 -15.12 -18.77 1.31
CA PHE A 408 -13.98 -18.60 0.41
C PHE A 408 -14.40 -18.60 -1.06
N LYS A 409 -15.41 -19.39 -1.42
CA LYS A 409 -15.93 -19.47 -2.78
C LYS A 409 -16.50 -18.12 -3.23
N ARG A 410 -17.16 -17.38 -2.35
CA ARG A 410 -17.65 -16.02 -2.64
C ARG A 410 -16.50 -15.06 -2.95
N THR A 411 -15.38 -15.19 -2.24
CA THR A 411 -14.18 -14.39 -2.50
C THR A 411 -13.59 -14.75 -3.86
N GLU A 412 -13.43 -16.04 -4.16
CA GLU A 412 -12.90 -16.52 -5.45
C GLU A 412 -13.76 -16.10 -6.64
N ASN A 413 -15.09 -16.15 -6.50
CA ASN A 413 -16.01 -15.75 -7.57
C ASN A 413 -15.84 -14.27 -7.96
N ILE A 414 -15.44 -13.41 -7.02
CA ILE A 414 -15.32 -11.95 -7.25
C ILE A 414 -13.87 -11.55 -7.56
N ALA A 415 -12.92 -12.10 -6.82
CA ALA A 415 -11.51 -11.71 -6.87
C ALA A 415 -10.62 -12.66 -7.68
N GLY A 416 -11.12 -13.84 -8.07
CA GLY A 416 -10.36 -14.89 -8.74
C GLY A 416 -9.42 -15.69 -7.82
N VAL A 417 -9.21 -15.24 -6.58
CA VAL A 417 -8.31 -15.86 -5.59
C VAL A 417 -8.84 -15.68 -4.16
N LYS A 418 -8.44 -16.56 -3.23
CA LYS A 418 -8.84 -16.50 -1.81
C LYS A 418 -8.06 -15.48 -0.97
N ASP A 419 -6.81 -15.19 -1.37
CA ASP A 419 -5.86 -14.38 -0.58
C ASP A 419 -4.72 -13.84 -1.45
N MET A 420 -4.36 -12.56 -1.30
CA MET A 420 -3.23 -11.91 -1.99
C MET A 420 -2.22 -11.27 -1.02
N ARG A 421 -2.28 -11.60 0.29
CA ARG A 421 -1.39 -10.98 1.30
C ARG A 421 0.07 -11.37 1.14
N PHE A 422 0.33 -12.50 0.46
CA PHE A 422 1.66 -13.08 0.28
C PHE A 422 2.48 -13.05 1.58
N GLN A 423 2.05 -13.83 2.56
CA GLN A 423 2.63 -13.85 3.92
C GLN A 423 4.12 -14.25 3.96
N ALA A 424 4.66 -14.78 2.86
CA ALA A 424 6.07 -15.14 2.76
C ALA A 424 7.04 -13.96 2.98
N LEU A 425 6.62 -12.70 2.77
CA LEU A 425 7.46 -11.50 3.04
C LEU A 425 7.31 -10.96 4.48
N MET A 426 6.30 -11.41 5.21
CA MET A 426 6.00 -10.90 6.54
C MET A 426 7.12 -11.14 7.57
N PRO A 427 7.88 -12.26 7.58
CA PRO A 427 8.92 -12.49 8.59
C PRO A 427 10.11 -11.51 8.55
N ASP A 428 10.27 -10.75 7.48
CA ASP A 428 11.40 -9.83 7.30
C ASP A 428 11.51 -8.80 8.44
N ILE A 429 10.38 -8.29 8.94
CA ILE A 429 10.38 -7.38 10.11
C ILE A 429 10.80 -8.10 11.39
N LEU A 430 10.50 -9.39 11.55
CA LEU A 430 10.92 -10.16 12.72
C LEU A 430 12.45 -10.33 12.73
N HIS A 431 13.03 -10.61 11.56
CA HIS A 431 14.48 -10.63 11.39
C HIS A 431 15.10 -9.25 11.59
N TRP A 432 14.43 -8.19 11.17
CA TRP A 432 14.90 -6.82 11.41
C TRP A 432 14.94 -6.49 12.91
N LEU A 433 13.93 -6.93 13.67
CA LEU A 433 13.87 -6.81 15.13
C LEU A 433 14.83 -7.76 15.87
N GLY A 434 15.54 -8.64 15.16
CA GLY A 434 16.46 -9.61 15.75
C GLY A 434 15.77 -10.76 16.47
N ILE A 435 14.47 -10.96 16.26
CA ILE A 435 13.69 -12.01 16.91
C ILE A 435 14.20 -13.38 16.44
N LYS A 436 14.51 -14.24 17.42
CA LYS A 436 15.02 -15.61 17.18
C LYS A 436 14.03 -16.69 17.58
N LYS A 437 13.12 -16.43 18.52
CA LYS A 437 12.05 -17.35 18.91
C LYS A 437 10.74 -16.64 19.24
N ILE A 438 9.67 -17.34 18.88
CA ILE A 438 8.27 -17.25 19.25
C ILE A 438 7.84 -17.93 20.56
N ASP A 439 7.78 -17.31 21.75
CA ASP A 439 7.21 -18.04 22.90
C ASP A 439 5.70 -18.22 22.74
N ARG A 440 4.97 -17.13 22.49
CA ARG A 440 3.52 -17.15 22.30
C ARG A 440 3.12 -16.36 21.05
N MET A 441 2.56 -17.03 20.06
CA MET A 441 2.01 -16.39 18.87
C MET A 441 0.49 -16.34 18.94
N LEU A 442 -0.07 -15.14 18.94
CA LEU A 442 -1.50 -14.87 19.00
C LEU A 442 -2.08 -14.89 17.58
N SER A 443 -2.25 -16.11 17.04
CA SER A 443 -2.75 -16.32 15.68
C SER A 443 -3.16 -17.76 15.42
N MET A 444 -4.36 -17.94 14.86
CA MET A 444 -4.84 -19.20 14.30
C MET A 444 -4.37 -19.43 12.85
N SER A 445 -3.78 -18.43 12.19
CA SER A 445 -3.40 -18.52 10.78
C SER A 445 -2.16 -19.40 10.55
N ASN A 446 -2.33 -20.52 9.84
CA ASN A 446 -1.21 -21.35 9.40
C ASN A 446 -0.32 -20.61 8.40
N MET A 447 -0.88 -19.82 7.48
CA MET A 447 -0.08 -19.03 6.54
C MET A 447 0.93 -18.12 7.23
N LYS A 448 0.56 -17.53 8.39
CA LYS A 448 1.47 -16.71 9.19
C LYS A 448 2.49 -17.59 9.92
N HIS A 449 2.03 -18.65 10.58
CA HIS A 449 2.88 -19.59 11.30
C HIS A 449 3.96 -20.21 10.38
N ASP A 450 3.54 -20.78 9.26
CA ASP A 450 4.41 -21.52 8.34
C ASP A 450 5.42 -20.57 7.67
N ALA A 451 5.03 -19.33 7.38
CA ALA A 451 5.95 -18.32 6.88
C ALA A 451 7.06 -17.99 7.90
N ILE A 452 6.72 -17.86 9.18
CA ILE A 452 7.67 -17.54 10.26
C ILE A 452 8.62 -18.72 10.51
N VAL A 453 8.06 -19.92 10.70
CA VAL A 453 8.84 -21.14 10.95
C VAL A 453 9.71 -21.48 9.73
N GLY A 454 9.17 -21.33 8.52
CA GLY A 454 9.93 -21.52 7.27
C GLY A 454 11.09 -20.54 7.09
N GLN A 455 11.08 -19.40 7.79
CA GLN A 455 12.20 -18.47 7.86
C GLN A 455 13.16 -18.72 9.05
N GLY A 456 12.95 -19.82 9.78
CA GLY A 456 13.83 -20.29 10.85
C GLY A 456 13.59 -19.64 12.21
N ILE A 457 12.40 -19.07 12.44
CA ILE A 457 11.99 -18.57 13.75
C ILE A 457 10.99 -19.59 14.35
N PRO A 458 11.41 -20.45 15.31
CA PRO A 458 10.50 -21.39 15.95
C PRO A 458 9.39 -20.67 16.72
N ILE A 459 8.21 -21.29 16.75
CA ILE A 459 7.06 -20.85 17.55
C ILE A 459 6.74 -21.98 18.54
N HIS A 460 6.76 -21.68 19.84
CA HIS A 460 6.55 -22.65 20.92
C HIS A 460 5.08 -22.84 21.25
N GLU A 461 4.30 -21.77 21.29
CA GLU A 461 2.88 -21.80 21.58
C GLU A 461 2.09 -20.98 20.56
N ARG A 462 0.97 -21.53 20.09
CA ARG A 462 -0.03 -20.79 19.30
C ARG A 462 -1.26 -20.59 20.16
N VAL A 463 -1.64 -19.33 20.36
CA VAL A 463 -2.75 -18.92 21.21
C VAL A 463 -3.92 -18.56 20.29
N GLU A 464 -5.07 -19.21 20.49
CA GLU A 464 -6.31 -18.91 19.78
C GLU A 464 -7.07 -17.74 20.42
N LEU A 465 -8.10 -17.22 19.74
CA LEU A 465 -8.95 -16.21 20.35
C LEU A 465 -9.85 -16.90 21.38
N PRO A 466 -9.97 -16.40 22.62
CA PRO A 466 -10.92 -16.94 23.58
C PRO A 466 -12.36 -16.91 23.03
N GLU A 467 -13.12 -17.95 23.32
CA GLU A 467 -14.48 -18.17 22.78
C GLU A 467 -15.44 -17.03 23.14
N GLU A 468 -15.29 -16.49 24.34
CA GLU A 468 -16.06 -15.36 24.86
C GLU A 468 -15.80 -14.04 24.13
N LEU A 469 -14.71 -13.95 23.37
CA LEU A 469 -14.34 -12.78 22.59
C LEU A 469 -14.76 -12.90 21.12
N ILE A 470 -15.44 -13.97 20.72
CA ILE A 470 -15.92 -14.18 19.34
C ILE A 470 -17.35 -13.62 19.20
N PRO A 471 -17.55 -12.53 18.43
CA PRO A 471 -18.91 -12.06 18.12
C PRO A 471 -19.75 -13.12 17.40
N ALA A 472 -21.04 -13.17 17.67
CA ALA A 472 -21.94 -14.18 17.10
C ALA A 472 -21.92 -14.21 15.55
N ASP A 473 -22.02 -13.04 14.90
CA ASP A 473 -22.03 -12.93 13.43
C ASP A 473 -20.68 -13.30 12.79
N SER A 474 -19.60 -13.19 13.56
CA SER A 474 -18.25 -13.52 13.11
C SER A 474 -17.95 -15.04 13.08
N ARG A 475 -18.86 -15.88 13.63
CA ARG A 475 -18.71 -17.35 13.58
C ARG A 475 -18.66 -17.87 12.16
N VAL A 476 -19.41 -17.27 11.24
CA VAL A 476 -19.35 -17.60 9.81
C VAL A 476 -17.92 -17.51 9.27
N GLU A 477 -17.17 -16.50 9.71
CA GLU A 477 -15.78 -16.32 9.31
C GLU A 477 -14.83 -17.29 10.04
N ILE A 478 -14.95 -17.40 11.36
CA ILE A 478 -14.02 -18.22 12.16
C ILE A 478 -14.17 -19.70 11.83
N ASP A 479 -15.40 -20.21 11.76
CA ASP A 479 -15.66 -21.63 11.53
C ASP A 479 -15.21 -22.02 10.11
N ALA A 480 -15.47 -21.16 9.12
CA ALA A 480 -14.95 -21.33 7.76
C ALA A 480 -13.41 -21.40 7.73
N LYS A 481 -12.73 -20.54 8.51
CA LYS A 481 -11.27 -20.52 8.58
C LYS A 481 -10.71 -21.77 9.24
N ILE A 482 -11.30 -22.22 10.36
CA ILE A 482 -10.90 -23.44 11.06
C ILE A 482 -11.01 -24.64 10.13
N THR A 483 -12.14 -24.79 9.43
CA THR A 483 -12.33 -25.89 8.47
C THR A 483 -11.38 -25.80 7.27
N ALA A 484 -11.05 -24.59 6.81
CA ALA A 484 -10.02 -24.36 5.79
C ALA A 484 -8.58 -24.58 6.29
N GLY A 485 -8.41 -25.06 7.52
CA GLY A 485 -7.15 -25.53 8.08
C GLY A 485 -6.52 -24.62 9.12
N TYR A 486 -7.16 -23.51 9.53
CA TYR A 486 -6.63 -22.69 10.63
C TYR A 486 -6.49 -23.52 11.91
N PHE A 487 -5.49 -23.18 12.72
CA PHE A 487 -5.24 -23.85 13.98
C PHE A 487 -6.34 -23.56 14.98
N THR A 488 -6.78 -24.60 15.68
CA THR A 488 -7.62 -24.52 16.87
C THR A 488 -7.25 -25.68 17.78
N THR A 489 -7.43 -25.50 19.09
CA THR A 489 -7.35 -26.61 20.05
C THR A 489 -8.71 -27.30 20.24
N GLY A 490 -9.78 -26.70 19.74
CA GLY A 490 -11.15 -27.18 19.85
C GLY A 490 -11.62 -28.10 18.71
N HIS A 491 -12.94 -28.28 18.64
CA HIS A 491 -13.61 -29.13 17.65
C HIS A 491 -13.48 -28.58 16.23
N ARG A 492 -13.19 -29.45 15.27
CA ARG A 492 -13.25 -29.12 13.84
C ARG A 492 -14.59 -29.58 13.30
N MET A 493 -15.40 -28.63 12.85
CA MET A 493 -16.72 -28.89 12.29
C MET A 493 -16.65 -29.80 11.06
N THR A 494 -17.64 -30.68 10.95
CA THR A 494 -17.97 -31.43 9.74
C THR A 494 -18.60 -30.52 8.68
N GLU A 495 -18.68 -30.97 7.42
CA GLU A 495 -19.30 -30.18 6.35
C GLU A 495 -20.77 -29.86 6.66
N ASP A 496 -21.53 -30.81 7.21
CA ASP A 496 -22.94 -30.61 7.56
C ASP A 496 -23.11 -29.58 8.70
N GLU A 497 -22.23 -29.61 9.71
CA GLU A 497 -22.20 -28.60 10.78
C GLU A 497 -21.84 -27.21 10.22
N LEU A 498 -20.90 -27.13 9.28
CA LEU A 498 -20.48 -25.88 8.66
C LEU A 498 -21.60 -25.24 7.81
N GLN A 499 -22.44 -26.06 7.16
CA GLN A 499 -23.62 -25.60 6.41
C GLN A 499 -24.71 -25.02 7.33
N ALA A 500 -24.74 -25.43 8.60
CA ALA A 500 -25.70 -24.94 9.60
C ALA A 500 -25.29 -23.58 10.19
N VAL A 501 -24.01 -23.21 10.13
CA VAL A 501 -23.52 -21.89 10.58
C VAL A 501 -23.93 -20.82 9.58
N LYS A 502 -24.80 -19.91 10.03
CA LYS A 502 -25.38 -18.82 9.22
C LYS A 502 -25.16 -17.47 9.87
N GLY A 503 -24.79 -16.48 9.06
CA GLY A 503 -24.73 -15.08 9.45
C GLY A 503 -26.07 -14.39 9.33
N ARG A 504 -26.13 -13.11 9.71
CA ARG A 504 -27.31 -12.26 9.51
C ARG A 504 -27.65 -12.11 8.03
N MET A 505 -28.95 -12.15 7.71
CA MET A 505 -29.45 -11.95 6.36
C MET A 505 -29.58 -10.46 6.04
N TRP A 506 -29.76 -10.13 4.75
CA TRP A 506 -29.95 -8.74 4.31
C TRP A 506 -31.12 -8.04 5.03
N GLU A 507 -32.23 -8.74 5.24
CA GLU A 507 -33.44 -8.23 5.87
C GLU A 507 -33.26 -7.95 7.37
N ASP A 508 -32.32 -8.63 8.04
CA ASP A 508 -32.03 -8.45 9.48
C ASP A 508 -31.24 -7.15 9.77
N ILE A 509 -30.78 -6.44 8.73
CA ILE A 509 -29.98 -5.21 8.85
C ILE A 509 -30.85 -3.96 8.76
N ASP A 510 -32.06 -4.07 8.18
CA ASP A 510 -32.98 -2.95 7.98
C ASP A 510 -33.81 -2.60 9.25
N HIS A 511 -33.43 -3.13 10.42
CA HIS A 511 -34.13 -2.98 11.70
C HIS A 511 -33.25 -2.48 12.85
#